data_AF-A0A9Q1D5W8-F1
#
_entry.id   AF-A0A9Q1D5W8-F1
#
_cell.length_a   1.000
_cell.length_b   1.000
_cell.length_c   1.000
_cell.angle_alpha   90.00
_cell.angle_beta   90.00
_cell.angle_gamma   90.00
#
_symmetry.space_group_name_H-M   'P 1'
#
loop_
_entity.id
_entity.type
_entity.pdbx_description
1 polymer ?
#
loop_
_entity_poly.entity_id
_entity_poly.type
_entity_poly.pdbx_seq_one_letter_code
_entity_poly.pdbx_strand_id
1 'polypeptide(L)'
;MVRAAKSSGQCNVRMAKDRATPRFSIFRSKRMKGWWPLIKLKSQEDIEREEREAEEAKKNKKKKKKKKSKRSQMKPEDLQFVDSSGNTYLLMGKVEAEFQLLSAEDADNNPVGLARKEPEPLDKPNRPKTSFNWFVNPLKTFIFFIWKKYKKYIIALLVLAILTIFLVLILYTLPGQISQLIVNG
;
A
#
# COMPACT_ATOMS: atom_id res chain seq x y z
N MET A 1 32.80 -6.62 8.70
CA MET A 1 32.40 -5.48 9.55
C MET A 1 30.98 -5.15 9.21
N VAL A 2 30.04 -5.20 10.16
CA VAL A 2 28.64 -4.91 9.87
C VAL A 2 28.50 -3.44 9.54
N ARG A 3 28.11 -3.14 8.30
CA ARG A 3 27.81 -1.79 7.86
C ARG A 3 26.30 -1.69 7.65
N ALA A 4 25.76 -0.49 7.84
CA ALA A 4 24.38 -0.21 7.47
C ALA A 4 24.20 -0.43 5.95
N ALA A 5 23.04 -0.92 5.54
CA ALA A 5 22.74 -1.08 4.12
C ALA A 5 22.45 0.29 3.49
N LYS A 6 22.90 0.49 2.25
CA LYS A 6 22.69 1.76 1.53
C LYS A 6 21.24 1.97 1.06
N SER A 7 20.47 0.89 0.93
CA SER A 7 19.07 0.93 0.52
C SER A 7 18.22 -0.07 1.28
N SER A 8 16.92 0.20 1.36
CA SER A 8 15.94 -0.70 1.97
C SER A 8 15.88 -2.07 1.27
N GLY A 9 16.21 -2.15 -0.03
CA GLY A 9 16.26 -3.40 -0.78
C GLY A 9 17.40 -4.34 -0.34
N GLN A 10 18.55 -3.78 0.03
CA GLN A 10 19.74 -4.52 0.46
C GLN A 10 19.71 -4.89 1.96
N CYS A 11 18.82 -4.27 2.72
CA CYS A 11 18.66 -4.52 4.16
C CYS A 11 17.92 -5.84 4.41
N ASN A 12 18.66 -6.93 4.65
CA ASN A 12 18.11 -8.26 4.87
C ASN A 12 18.46 -8.80 6.26
N VAL A 13 17.73 -9.83 6.70
CA VAL A 13 17.95 -10.52 7.98
C VAL A 13 19.37 -11.03 8.17
N ARG A 14 20.05 -11.39 7.07
CA ARG A 14 21.44 -11.84 7.09
C ARG A 14 22.40 -10.86 7.77
N MET A 15 22.08 -9.56 7.78
CA MET A 15 22.87 -8.54 8.48
C MET A 15 22.87 -8.71 10.01
N ALA A 16 21.88 -9.43 10.56
CA ALA A 16 21.75 -9.68 11.98
C ALA A 16 22.09 -11.12 12.38
N LYS A 17 22.33 -12.00 11.40
CA LYS A 17 22.73 -13.39 11.64
C LYS A 17 24.09 -13.39 12.36
N ASP A 18 24.17 -14.18 13.44
CA ASP A 18 25.39 -14.47 14.23
C ASP A 18 26.10 -13.27 14.85
N ARG A 19 25.38 -12.46 15.66
CA ARG A 19 25.95 -11.34 16.45
C ARG A 19 27.00 -10.54 15.65
N ALA A 20 26.67 -10.28 14.40
CA ALA A 20 27.62 -10.14 13.32
C ALA A 20 28.92 -9.40 13.72
N THR A 21 29.99 -10.17 13.86
CA THR A 21 31.35 -9.67 14.04
C THR A 21 32.02 -9.53 12.67
N PRO A 22 32.88 -8.53 12.48
CA PRO A 22 33.22 -7.47 13.43
C PRO A 22 32.13 -6.39 13.50
N ARG A 23 31.77 -6.01 14.73
CA ARG A 23 30.86 -4.89 14.99
C ARG A 23 31.51 -3.58 14.53
N PHE A 24 30.68 -2.64 14.13
CA PHE A 24 31.11 -1.28 13.85
C PHE A 24 31.39 -0.55 15.17
N SER A 25 32.55 0.09 15.29
CA SER A 25 32.85 0.97 16.42
C SER A 25 32.48 2.41 16.05
N ILE A 26 31.55 2.99 16.80
CA ILE A 26 31.14 4.40 16.63
C ILE A 26 32.33 5.35 16.90
N PHE A 27 33.28 4.93 17.75
CA PHE A 27 34.49 5.72 18.02
C PHE A 27 35.48 5.75 16.85
N ARG A 28 35.51 4.68 16.03
CA ARG A 28 36.37 4.66 14.82
C ARG A 28 35.76 5.46 13.67
N SER A 29 34.45 5.65 13.68
CA SER A 29 33.69 6.26 12.59
C SER A 29 32.51 7.01 13.18
N LYS A 30 32.75 8.31 13.41
CA LYS A 30 31.86 9.22 14.13
C LYS A 30 30.48 9.41 13.48
N ARG A 31 30.31 9.08 12.20
CA ARG A 31 29.04 9.17 11.49
C ARG A 31 28.70 7.86 10.78
N MET A 32 27.45 7.44 10.89
CA MET A 32 26.91 6.29 10.16
C MET A 32 25.46 6.54 9.77
N LYS A 33 25.14 6.28 8.50
CA LYS A 33 23.78 6.35 7.99
C LYS A 33 23.46 5.08 7.22
N GLY A 34 22.26 4.56 7.41
CA GLY A 34 21.70 3.56 6.51
C GLY A 34 20.61 2.70 7.14
N TRP A 35 20.29 1.61 6.43
CA TRP A 35 19.18 0.74 6.73
C TRP A 35 19.59 -0.44 7.60
N TRP A 36 18.79 -0.68 8.64
CA TRP A 36 18.95 -1.74 9.62
C TRP A 36 17.70 -2.62 9.71
N PRO A 37 17.84 -3.95 9.79
CA PRO A 37 16.70 -4.85 9.91
C PRO A 37 16.17 -4.84 11.35
N LEU A 38 14.84 -4.70 11.50
CA LEU A 38 14.16 -4.94 12.77
C LEU A 38 13.69 -6.38 12.83
N ILE A 39 14.11 -7.08 13.88
CA ILE A 39 13.93 -8.52 14.01
C ILE A 39 13.18 -8.82 15.29
N LYS A 40 12.28 -9.81 15.21
CA LYS A 40 11.51 -10.33 16.34
C LYS A 40 11.82 -11.83 16.48
N LEU A 41 11.92 -12.31 17.72
CA LEU A 41 11.93 -13.74 18.01
C LEU A 41 10.57 -14.34 17.61
N LYS A 42 10.58 -15.47 16.91
CA LYS A 42 9.36 -16.18 16.53
C LYS A 42 8.72 -16.78 17.78
N SER A 43 7.52 -16.30 18.12
CA SER A 43 6.75 -16.82 19.25
C SER A 43 5.89 -18.03 18.84
N GLN A 44 5.43 -18.84 19.81
CA GLN A 44 4.50 -19.94 19.56
C GLN A 44 3.22 -19.48 18.86
N GLU A 45 2.66 -18.34 19.27
CA GLU A 45 1.47 -17.75 18.64
C GLU A 45 1.67 -17.44 17.15
N ASP A 46 2.89 -17.03 16.76
CA ASP A 46 3.21 -16.77 15.36
C ASP A 46 3.24 -18.08 14.54
N ILE A 47 3.66 -19.19 15.15
CA ILE A 47 3.66 -20.52 14.53
C ILE A 47 2.23 -21.02 14.33
N GLU A 48 1.40 -20.97 15.38
CA GLU A 48 -0.01 -21.40 15.32
C GLU A 48 -0.83 -20.55 14.34
N ARG A 49 -0.50 -19.26 14.19
CA ARG A 49 -1.12 -18.39 13.20
C ARG A 49 -0.72 -18.80 11.78
N GLU A 50 0.56 -19.08 11.55
CA GLU A 50 1.08 -19.52 10.25
C GLU A 50 0.46 -20.86 9.82
N GLU A 51 0.27 -21.79 10.77
CA GLU A 51 -0.40 -23.06 10.54
C GLU A 51 -1.88 -22.89 10.18
N ARG A 52 -2.64 -22.06 10.93
CA ARG A 52 -4.04 -21.73 10.62
C ARG A 52 -4.16 -21.08 9.24
N GLU A 53 -3.30 -20.13 8.92
CA GLU A 53 -3.27 -19.48 7.61
C GLU A 53 -2.95 -20.49 6.49
N ALA A 54 -2.05 -21.44 6.72
CA ALA A 54 -1.72 -22.49 5.77
C ALA A 54 -2.88 -23.48 5.56
N GLU A 55 -3.59 -23.86 6.61
CA GLU A 55 -4.80 -24.70 6.52
C GLU A 55 -5.94 -23.98 5.78
N GLU A 56 -6.20 -22.72 6.10
CA GLU A 56 -7.18 -21.90 5.41
C GLU A 56 -6.81 -21.70 3.93
N ALA A 57 -5.52 -21.54 3.61
CA ALA A 57 -5.04 -21.44 2.25
C ALA A 57 -5.22 -22.76 1.47
N LYS A 58 -5.00 -23.91 2.11
CA LYS A 58 -5.29 -25.23 1.53
C LYS A 58 -6.78 -25.38 1.21
N LYS A 59 -7.66 -24.96 2.12
CA LYS A 59 -9.13 -24.98 1.95
C LYS A 59 -9.61 -24.00 0.86
N ASN A 60 -8.95 -22.84 0.71
CA ASN A 60 -9.35 -21.77 -0.22
C ASN A 60 -8.70 -21.81 -1.63
N LYS A 61 -8.00 -22.88 -2.01
CA LYS A 61 -7.25 -23.03 -3.29
C LYS A 61 -8.02 -22.66 -4.57
N LYS A 62 -9.35 -22.56 -4.57
CA LYS A 62 -10.16 -22.19 -5.75
C LYS A 62 -10.40 -20.68 -5.97
N LYS A 63 -10.02 -19.77 -5.07
CA LYS A 63 -10.24 -18.31 -5.29
C LYS A 63 -9.09 -17.45 -4.78
N LYS A 64 -8.19 -17.04 -5.69
CA LYS A 64 -7.64 -15.66 -5.82
C LYS A 64 -6.30 -15.65 -6.57
N LYS A 65 -6.32 -15.18 -7.82
CA LYS A 65 -5.21 -14.35 -8.35
C LYS A 65 -5.31 -12.98 -7.66
N LYS A 66 -4.91 -12.87 -6.38
CA LYS A 66 -4.70 -11.56 -5.73
C LYS A 66 -3.27 -11.12 -6.02
N LYS A 67 -3.07 -9.84 -6.33
CA LYS A 67 -1.75 -9.20 -6.44
C LYS A 67 -0.89 -9.62 -5.22
N LYS A 68 0.17 -10.40 -5.46
CA LYS A 68 1.15 -10.76 -4.44
C LYS A 68 1.72 -9.49 -3.82
N SER A 69 1.67 -9.36 -2.49
CA SER A 69 2.32 -8.25 -1.79
C SER A 69 3.83 -8.29 -2.04
N LYS A 70 4.51 -7.15 -2.01
CA LYS A 70 5.98 -7.10 -2.19
C LYS A 70 6.71 -8.05 -1.22
N ARG A 71 6.19 -8.21 -0.01
CA ARG A 71 6.72 -9.14 1.01
C ARG A 71 6.59 -10.61 0.61
N SER A 72 5.47 -11.00 0.00
CA SER A 72 5.24 -12.37 -0.49
C SER A 72 6.08 -12.75 -1.73
N GLN A 73 6.74 -11.78 -2.37
CA GLN A 73 7.66 -12.01 -3.48
C GLN A 73 9.12 -12.18 -3.01
N MET A 74 9.39 -11.90 -1.73
CA MET A 74 10.74 -11.96 -1.17
C MET A 74 11.11 -13.41 -0.83
N LYS A 75 12.42 -13.73 -0.92
CA LYS A 75 12.92 -15.08 -0.60
C LYS A 75 12.74 -15.34 0.91
N PRO A 76 12.34 -16.56 1.31
CA PRO A 76 12.13 -16.89 2.74
C PRO A 76 13.40 -16.73 3.57
N GLU A 77 14.58 -17.00 2.98
CA GLU A 77 15.89 -16.80 3.61
C GLU A 77 16.21 -15.35 3.98
N ASP A 78 15.61 -14.38 3.28
CA ASP A 78 15.79 -12.96 3.60
C ASP A 78 14.83 -12.49 4.70
N LEU A 79 13.83 -13.32 5.03
CA LEU A 79 12.78 -13.03 6.01
C LEU A 79 12.99 -13.74 7.34
N GLN A 80 13.61 -14.92 7.34
CA GLN A 80 13.81 -15.72 8.55
C GLN A 80 15.24 -16.25 8.63
N PHE A 81 15.80 -16.29 9.83
CA PHE A 81 17.03 -17.04 10.11
C PHE A 81 16.93 -17.78 11.42
N VAL A 82 17.68 -18.87 11.50
CA VAL A 82 17.87 -19.64 12.73
C VAL A 82 19.26 -19.30 13.26
N ASP A 83 19.32 -18.97 14.55
CA ASP A 83 20.57 -18.72 15.27
C ASP A 83 21.20 -20.05 15.71
N SER A 84 22.47 -20.02 16.08
CA SER A 84 23.23 -21.11 16.70
C SER A 84 22.52 -21.76 17.90
N SER A 85 21.68 -21.01 18.61
CA SER A 85 20.89 -21.49 19.76
C SER A 85 19.55 -22.15 19.39
N GLY A 86 19.26 -22.35 18.10
CA GLY A 86 18.01 -22.94 17.61
C GLY A 86 16.81 -21.99 17.60
N ASN A 87 16.99 -20.74 18.04
CA ASN A 87 15.96 -19.71 18.01
C ASN A 87 15.72 -19.20 16.58
N THR A 88 14.45 -19.13 16.17
CA THR A 88 14.06 -18.58 14.86
C THR A 88 13.69 -17.11 15.00
N TYR A 89 14.26 -16.29 14.13
CA TYR A 89 14.08 -14.85 14.12
C TYR A 89 13.45 -14.39 12.80
N LEU A 90 12.48 -13.48 12.88
CA LEU A 90 11.68 -12.97 11.76
C LEU A 90 11.98 -11.48 11.48
N LEU A 91 12.08 -11.10 10.21
CA LEU A 91 12.15 -9.70 9.79
C LEU A 91 10.80 -9.00 9.93
N MET A 92 10.63 -8.11 10.91
CA MET A 92 9.39 -7.35 11.05
C MET A 92 9.40 -6.08 10.20
N GLY A 93 10.55 -5.41 10.12
CA GLY A 93 10.66 -4.13 9.44
C GLY A 93 12.09 -3.79 9.06
N LYS A 94 12.25 -2.62 8.45
CA LYS A 94 13.54 -2.02 8.11
C LYS A 94 13.49 -0.58 8.57
N VAL A 95 14.53 -0.13 9.26
CA VAL A 95 14.63 1.24 9.78
C VAL A 95 15.84 1.90 9.15
N GLU A 96 15.65 3.10 8.62
CA GLU A 96 16.76 3.98 8.28
C GLU A 96 17.13 4.77 9.54
N ALA A 97 18.40 4.68 9.93
CA ALA A 97 18.92 5.38 11.09
C ALA A 97 20.22 6.09 10.73
N GLU A 98 20.41 7.28 11.29
CA GLU A 98 21.63 8.06 11.24
C GLU A 98 22.13 8.25 12.67
N PHE A 99 23.38 7.85 12.93
CA PHE A 99 24.03 8.04 14.22
C PHE A 99 25.25 8.93 14.02
N GLN A 100 25.34 9.96 14.85
CA GLN A 100 26.45 10.90 14.87
C GLN A 100 26.99 11.01 16.31
N LEU A 101 28.29 10.78 16.47
CA LEU A 101 28.98 10.99 17.74
C LEU A 101 29.45 12.45 17.81
N LEU A 102 28.87 13.20 18.74
CA LEU A 102 29.17 14.60 19.02
C LEU A 102 29.82 14.76 20.39
N SER A 103 30.56 15.85 20.58
CA SER A 103 30.94 16.31 21.92
C SER A 103 29.71 16.91 22.63
N ALA A 104 29.78 17.08 23.96
CA ALA A 104 28.68 17.67 24.71
C ALA A 104 28.40 19.12 24.25
N GLU A 105 29.44 19.90 24.02
CA GLU A 105 29.33 21.29 23.55
C GLU A 105 28.65 21.40 22.17
N ASP A 106 29.00 20.51 21.24
CA ASP A 106 28.39 20.47 19.91
C ASP A 106 26.91 20.06 19.96
N ALA A 107 26.55 19.17 20.89
CA ALA A 107 25.18 18.71 21.08
C ALA A 107 24.28 19.80 21.69
N ASP A 108 24.84 20.65 22.56
CA ASP A 108 24.11 21.78 23.15
C ASP A 108 23.90 22.91 22.14
N ASN A 109 24.89 23.18 21.29
CA ASN A 109 24.79 24.18 20.22
C ASN A 109 23.79 23.79 19.12
N ASN A 110 23.67 22.50 18.81
CA ASN A 110 22.73 21.98 17.82
C ASN A 110 21.95 20.78 18.39
N PRO A 111 20.93 21.04 19.22
CA PRO A 111 20.15 19.97 19.82
C PRO A 111 19.40 19.19 18.74
N VAL A 112 19.24 17.87 18.89
CA VAL A 112 18.42 17.11 17.95
C VAL A 112 16.96 17.53 18.06
N GLY A 113 16.30 17.73 16.92
CA GLY A 113 14.88 18.08 16.87
C GLY A 113 14.03 16.97 17.54
N LEU A 114 13.11 17.36 18.43
CA LEU A 114 12.13 16.40 18.95
C LEU A 114 11.08 16.10 17.88
N ALA A 115 11.22 14.94 17.24
CA ALA A 115 10.35 14.43 16.18
C ALA A 115 10.26 15.35 14.94
N ARG A 116 9.44 16.40 14.98
CA ARG A 116 9.19 17.32 13.86
C ARG A 116 9.51 18.79 14.18
N LYS A 117 10.13 19.05 15.32
CA LYS A 117 10.65 20.38 15.66
C LYS A 117 12.03 20.56 15.00
N GLU A 118 12.36 21.77 14.58
CA GLU A 118 13.75 22.16 14.24
C GLU A 118 14.66 21.87 15.46
N PRO A 119 15.95 21.49 15.31
CA PRO A 119 16.87 21.68 14.18
C PRO A 119 17.00 20.54 13.13
N GLU A 120 16.30 19.41 13.28
CA GLU A 120 16.32 18.31 12.29
C GLU A 120 14.96 17.59 12.23
N PRO A 121 13.93 18.16 11.57
CA PRO A 121 12.60 17.57 11.55
C PRO A 121 12.56 16.30 10.69
N LEU A 122 11.96 15.23 11.20
CA LEU A 122 11.66 14.03 10.40
C LEU A 122 10.69 14.37 9.26
N ASP A 123 10.94 13.78 8.10
CA ASP A 123 10.04 13.86 6.95
C ASP A 123 8.62 13.38 7.29
N LYS A 124 7.63 14.01 6.64
CA LYS A 124 6.23 13.58 6.77
C LYS A 124 6.10 12.16 6.20
N PRO A 125 5.39 11.25 6.90
CA PRO A 125 5.19 9.89 6.38
C PRO A 125 4.46 9.95 5.04
N ASN A 126 4.82 9.04 4.13
CA ASN A 126 4.17 8.89 2.83
C ASN A 126 2.75 8.33 3.01
N ARG A 127 1.80 9.21 3.35
CA ARG A 127 0.37 8.91 3.47
C ARG A 127 -0.26 9.06 2.08
N PRO A 128 -0.93 8.03 1.53
CA PRO A 128 -1.71 8.21 0.32
C PRO A 128 -2.76 9.30 0.58
N LYS A 129 -2.88 10.28 -0.33
CA LYS A 129 -3.79 11.44 -0.20
C LYS A 129 -5.29 11.07 -0.11
N THR A 130 -5.64 9.79 -0.09
CA THR A 130 -7.01 9.27 -0.31
C THR A 130 -7.86 9.19 0.97
N SER A 131 -7.50 9.84 2.07
CA SER A 131 -8.25 9.73 3.33
C SER A 131 -9.34 10.79 3.54
N PHE A 132 -9.71 11.61 2.54
CA PHE A 132 -10.58 12.77 2.78
C PHE A 132 -11.72 12.97 1.77
N ASN A 133 -12.21 11.90 1.14
CA ASN A 133 -13.42 12.01 0.35
C ASN A 133 -14.44 10.99 0.85
N TRP A 134 -14.89 11.19 2.09
CA TRP A 134 -15.90 10.37 2.74
C TRP A 134 -17.16 10.26 1.87
N PHE A 135 -17.52 11.28 1.10
CA PHE A 135 -18.65 11.20 0.17
C PHE A 135 -18.30 10.55 -1.19
N VAL A 136 -17.10 10.79 -1.73
CA VAL A 136 -16.78 10.31 -3.08
C VAL A 136 -16.36 8.83 -3.09
N ASN A 137 -15.82 8.29 -2.00
CA ASN A 137 -15.50 6.85 -1.90
C ASN A 137 -16.73 5.92 -1.95
N PRO A 138 -17.78 6.14 -1.14
CA PRO A 138 -19.02 5.37 -1.26
C PRO A 138 -19.67 5.60 -2.62
N LEU A 139 -19.76 6.84 -3.12
CA LEU A 139 -20.33 7.08 -4.46
C LEU A 139 -19.58 6.36 -5.59
N LYS A 140 -18.23 6.36 -5.57
CA LYS A 140 -17.44 5.63 -6.56
C LYS A 140 -17.67 4.12 -6.50
N THR A 141 -17.85 3.56 -5.30
CA THR A 141 -18.16 2.13 -5.14
C THR A 141 -19.59 1.80 -5.57
N PHE A 142 -20.57 2.64 -5.26
CA PHE A 142 -21.94 2.50 -5.74
C PHE A 142 -22.02 2.60 -7.27
N ILE A 143 -21.44 3.63 -7.88
CA ILE A 143 -21.39 3.78 -9.35
C ILE A 143 -20.74 2.56 -9.98
N PHE A 144 -19.60 2.08 -9.46
CA PHE A 144 -18.95 0.87 -9.97
C PHE A 144 -19.85 -0.37 -9.88
N PHE A 145 -20.58 -0.53 -8.77
CA PHE A 145 -21.48 -1.66 -8.58
C PHE A 145 -22.70 -1.59 -9.52
N ILE A 146 -23.30 -0.41 -9.63
CA ILE A 146 -24.44 -0.12 -10.50
C ILE A 146 -24.03 -0.35 -11.96
N TRP A 147 -22.88 0.16 -12.40
CA TRP A 147 -22.39 -0.05 -13.75
C TRP A 147 -22.10 -1.53 -14.06
N LYS A 148 -21.61 -2.31 -13.09
CA LYS A 148 -21.30 -3.73 -13.33
C LYS A 148 -22.54 -4.60 -13.51
N LYS A 149 -23.61 -4.30 -12.75
CA LYS A 149 -24.85 -5.10 -12.75
C LYS A 149 -25.91 -4.55 -13.71
N TYR A 150 -26.03 -3.23 -13.82
CA TYR A 150 -27.15 -2.56 -14.50
C TYR A 150 -26.81 -1.96 -15.87
N LYS A 151 -25.61 -2.19 -16.44
CA LYS A 151 -25.22 -1.63 -17.74
C LYS A 151 -26.28 -1.87 -18.84
N LYS A 152 -26.82 -3.09 -18.91
CA LYS A 152 -27.84 -3.45 -19.92
C LYS A 152 -29.17 -2.73 -19.67
N TYR A 153 -29.61 -2.62 -18.41
CA TYR A 153 -30.84 -1.93 -18.05
C TYR A 153 -30.75 -0.42 -18.30
N ILE A 154 -29.61 0.21 -17.99
CA ILE A 154 -29.38 1.64 -18.23
C ILE A 154 -29.44 1.94 -19.74
N ILE A 155 -28.79 1.10 -20.56
CA ILE A 155 -28.83 1.25 -22.03
C ILE A 155 -30.27 1.05 -22.55
N ALA A 156 -30.97 0.02 -22.09
CA ALA A 156 -32.35 -0.25 -22.51
C ALA A 156 -33.32 0.90 -22.15
N LEU A 157 -33.20 1.46 -20.95
CA LEU A 157 -34.00 2.61 -20.51
C LEU A 157 -33.72 3.85 -21.38
N LEU A 158 -32.45 4.10 -21.71
CA LEU A 158 -32.05 5.23 -22.55
C LEU A 158 -32.62 5.10 -23.97
N VAL A 159 -32.57 3.90 -24.56
CA VAL A 159 -33.18 3.63 -25.88
C VAL A 159 -34.71 3.81 -25.81
N LEU A 160 -35.36 3.29 -24.78
CA LEU A 160 -36.81 3.47 -24.59
C LEU A 160 -37.19 4.95 -24.47
N ALA A 161 -36.41 5.73 -23.71
CA ALA A 161 -36.63 7.17 -23.58
C ALA A 161 -36.51 7.90 -24.93
N ILE A 162 -35.49 7.59 -25.73
CA ILE A 162 -35.33 8.15 -27.09
C ILE A 162 -36.53 7.79 -27.97
N LEU A 163 -36.99 6.54 -27.96
CA LEU A 163 -38.15 6.11 -28.75
C LEU A 163 -39.43 6.83 -28.32
N THR A 164 -39.65 7.02 -27.02
CA THR A 164 -40.82 7.78 -26.53
C THR A 164 -40.77 9.24 -26.97
N ILE A 165 -39.60 9.89 -26.89
CA ILE A 165 -39.42 11.27 -27.35
C ILE A 165 -39.67 11.36 -28.86
N PHE A 166 -39.18 10.39 -29.63
CA PHE A 166 -39.39 10.34 -31.08
C PHE A 166 -40.87 10.22 -31.46
N LEU A 167 -41.64 9.36 -30.78
CA LEU A 167 -43.08 9.23 -31.02
C LEU A 167 -43.85 10.52 -30.68
N VAL A 168 -43.49 11.18 -29.58
CA VAL A 168 -44.09 12.48 -29.19
C VAL A 168 -43.82 13.54 -30.25
N LEU A 169 -42.60 13.61 -30.76
CA LEU A 169 -42.23 14.56 -31.83
C LEU A 169 -43.01 14.31 -33.11
N ILE A 170 -43.18 13.06 -33.53
CA ILE A 170 -44.00 12.72 -34.70
C ILE A 170 -45.42 13.21 -34.53
N LEU A 171 -46.09 12.88 -33.42
CA LEU A 171 -47.46 13.32 -33.18
C LEU A 171 -47.59 14.84 -33.13
N TYR A 172 -46.57 15.53 -32.64
CA TYR A 172 -46.52 16.99 -32.61
C TYR A 172 -46.35 17.60 -34.02
N THR A 173 -45.53 17.01 -34.90
CA THR A 173 -45.24 17.58 -36.24
C THR A 173 -46.25 17.17 -37.32
N LEU A 174 -46.95 16.05 -37.16
CA LEU A 174 -47.92 15.53 -38.13
C LEU A 174 -49.04 16.53 -38.52
N PRO A 175 -49.75 17.21 -37.60
CA PRO A 175 -50.85 18.11 -37.98
C PRO A 175 -50.37 19.28 -38.86
N GLY A 176 -49.18 19.83 -38.60
CA GLY A 176 -48.61 20.92 -39.39
C GLY A 176 -48.17 20.49 -40.79
N GLN A 177 -47.65 19.27 -40.94
CA GLN A 177 -47.27 18.74 -42.26
C GLN A 177 -48.49 18.37 -43.10
N ILE A 178 -49.54 17.82 -42.49
CA ILE A 178 -50.81 17.50 -43.17
C ILE A 178 -51.47 18.78 -43.70
N SER A 179 -51.50 19.87 -42.91
CA SER A 179 -52.06 21.14 -43.39
C SER A 179 -51.32 21.72 -44.59
N GLN A 180 -49.98 21.59 -44.64
CA GLN A 180 -49.17 22.10 -45.74
C GLN A 180 -49.38 21.28 -47.03
N LEU A 181 -49.57 19.96 -46.91
CA LEU A 181 -49.89 19.09 -48.06
C LEU A 181 -51.31 19.32 -48.61
N ILE A 182 -52.28 19.67 -47.75
CA ILE A 182 -53.66 19.99 -48.17
C ILE A 182 -53.75 21.36 -48.83
N VAL A 183 -52.96 22.34 -48.39
CA VAL A 183 -53.02 23.73 -48.91
C VAL A 183 -52.20 23.91 -50.20
N ASN A 184 -51.10 23.17 -50.38
CA ASN A 184 -50.24 23.27 -51.56
C ASN A 184 -50.49 22.16 -52.61
N GLY A 185 -51.38 21.22 -52.31
CA GLY A 185 -51.74 20.09 -53.17
C GLY A 185 -52.99 20.33 -54.01
#